data_AF-A0A951XN33-F1
#
_entry.id   AF-A0A951XN33-F1
#
_cell.length_a   1.000
_cell.length_b   1.000
_cell.length_c   1.000
_cell.angle_alpha   90.00
_cell.angle_beta   90.00
_cell.angle_gamma   90.00
#
_symmetry.space_group_name_H-M   'P 1'
#
loop_
_entity.id
_entity.type
_entity.pdbx_description
1 polymer ?
#
loop_
_entity_poly.entity_id
_entity_poly.type
_entity_poly.pdbx_seq_one_letter_code
_entity_poly.pdbx_strand_id
1 'polypeptide(L)'
;MDAHARGRVIPFAAGSGARTDARVPQIDAATLSARFLASLDDLICRRPAACRIADAWPAHPGAQLERVAIDIVDMLFGFVADDPRLPRGVGEALLAAQLPVLQLAMREPEFFADWRHPARLLLNDAAPLAAAHAARGGDAAAFADAFARGLSAVLDDLAPNGAAFAIFHERLREFAGSDARPTPADARPRAEAAARAFLARPLPQIARDFVAGRWIDVLARVGAAHDDASPQWQDALAAIEELAWSLAPKHGEAERFRLIARMPPLLARLHRGLDLIGLSDEARRPFFTALAEAHSALLRAGGRPEPAAFPNPRGPQAIPAAPENSADPARDGRTPADDATDRQTA
;
A
#
# COMPACT_ATOMS: atom_id res chain seq x y z
N MET A 1 -34.82 -69.07 38.42
CA MET A 1 -34.58 -70.52 38.24
C MET A 1 -34.25 -70.78 36.77
N ASP A 2 -33.30 -70.05 36.21
CA ASP A 2 -31.85 -70.26 36.28
C ASP A 2 -31.40 -71.36 35.32
N ALA A 3 -30.95 -70.92 34.15
CA ALA A 3 -30.35 -71.77 33.13
C ALA A 3 -29.00 -71.18 32.70
N HIS A 4 -27.96 -71.96 33.02
CA HIS A 4 -26.68 -72.12 32.31
C HIS A 4 -25.91 -70.90 31.77
N ALA A 5 -24.77 -70.64 32.39
CA ALA A 5 -23.55 -70.32 31.65
C ALA A 5 -22.33 -70.98 32.32
N ARG A 6 -21.73 -71.95 31.61
CA ARG A 6 -20.41 -72.54 31.91
C ARG A 6 -19.34 -71.63 31.33
N GLY A 7 -18.35 -71.24 32.13
CA GLY A 7 -17.14 -70.56 31.67
C GLY A 7 -15.89 -71.22 32.26
N ARG A 8 -15.19 -72.01 31.44
CA ARG A 8 -13.92 -72.66 31.73
C ARG A 8 -12.81 -71.62 31.92
N VAL A 9 -11.97 -71.86 32.92
CA VAL A 9 -10.65 -71.26 33.12
C VAL A 9 -9.65 -71.91 32.15
N ILE A 10 -8.94 -71.10 31.36
CA ILE A 10 -7.65 -71.45 30.73
C ILE A 10 -6.74 -70.21 30.85
N PRO A 11 -5.48 -70.35 31.28
CA PRO A 11 -4.53 -69.24 31.36
C PRO A 11 -3.84 -69.03 30.00
N PHE A 12 -3.64 -67.78 29.59
CA PHE A 12 -2.78 -67.47 28.45
C PHE A 12 -1.80 -66.33 28.77
N ALA A 13 -0.62 -66.49 28.19
CA ALA A 13 0.65 -65.90 28.55
C ALA A 13 0.76 -64.37 28.38
N ALA A 14 1.69 -63.85 29.17
CA ALA A 14 2.45 -62.61 29.04
C ALA A 14 2.41 -61.94 27.66
N GLY A 15 1.78 -60.77 27.62
CA GLY A 15 2.02 -59.73 26.63
C GLY A 15 2.64 -58.53 27.33
N SER A 16 3.95 -58.35 27.14
CA SER A 16 4.71 -57.17 27.57
C SER A 16 4.18 -55.92 26.86
N GLY A 17 3.18 -55.27 27.45
CA GLY A 17 2.75 -53.93 27.10
C GLY A 17 3.77 -52.93 27.64
N ALA A 18 4.73 -52.55 26.80
CA ALA A 18 5.59 -51.41 27.04
C ALA A 18 4.70 -50.19 27.31
N ARG A 19 4.64 -49.80 28.58
CA ARG A 19 4.05 -48.55 29.02
C ARG A 19 5.02 -47.47 28.56
N THR A 20 4.86 -46.97 27.34
CA THR A 20 5.51 -45.73 26.90
C THR A 20 4.92 -44.60 27.74
N ASP A 21 5.54 -44.41 28.90
CA ASP A 21 5.48 -43.21 29.70
C ASP A 21 6.04 -42.09 28.82
N ALA A 22 5.16 -41.44 28.07
CA ALA A 22 5.48 -40.22 27.35
C ALA A 22 5.66 -39.11 28.40
N ARG A 23 6.80 -39.15 29.09
CA ARG A 23 7.28 -38.04 29.93
C ARG A 23 7.32 -36.80 29.05
N VAL A 24 6.43 -35.86 29.34
CA VAL A 24 6.63 -34.45 28.99
C VAL A 24 8.07 -34.10 29.38
N PRO A 25 8.91 -33.58 28.47
CA PRO A 25 10.30 -33.29 28.79
C PRO A 25 10.31 -32.27 29.93
N GLN A 26 10.67 -32.72 31.11
CA GLN A 26 10.70 -31.92 32.33
C GLN A 26 11.92 -31.02 32.20
N ILE A 27 11.70 -29.77 31.78
CA ILE A 27 12.79 -28.83 31.55
C ILE A 27 13.36 -28.45 32.91
N ASP A 28 14.64 -28.76 33.14
CA ASP A 28 15.36 -28.35 34.34
C ASP A 28 15.93 -26.91 34.19
N ALA A 29 16.32 -26.31 35.32
CA ALA A 29 16.81 -24.94 35.36
C ALA A 29 18.07 -24.73 34.48
N ALA A 30 18.92 -25.75 34.37
CA ALA A 30 20.10 -25.72 33.52
C ALA A 30 19.73 -25.72 32.02
N THR A 31 18.71 -26.48 31.63
CA THR A 31 18.19 -26.56 30.26
C THR A 31 17.47 -25.29 29.87
N LEU A 32 16.68 -24.67 30.76
CA LEU A 32 16.09 -23.36 30.51
C LEU A 32 17.16 -22.29 30.32
N SER A 33 18.14 -22.23 31.22
CA SER A 33 19.25 -21.28 31.12
C SER A 33 20.04 -21.47 29.82
N ALA A 34 20.40 -22.71 29.46
CA ALA A 34 21.12 -23.01 28.22
C ALA A 34 20.31 -22.66 26.95
N ARG A 35 19.02 -23.00 26.92
CA ARG A 35 18.13 -22.66 25.79
C ARG A 35 17.91 -21.16 25.66
N PHE A 36 17.79 -20.45 26.78
CA PHE A 36 17.66 -19.01 26.78
C PHE A 36 18.93 -18.32 26.30
N LEU A 37 20.11 -18.72 26.77
CA LEU A 37 21.39 -18.18 26.32
C LEU A 37 21.60 -18.40 24.82
N ALA A 38 21.26 -19.60 24.31
CA ALA A 38 21.27 -19.87 22.87
C ALA A 38 20.29 -18.99 22.07
N SER A 39 19.13 -18.67 22.65
CA SER A 39 18.14 -17.76 22.06
C SER A 39 18.56 -16.29 22.12
N LEU A 40 19.33 -15.87 23.14
CA LEU A 40 19.82 -14.51 23.30
C LEU A 40 20.99 -14.18 22.36
N ASP A 41 21.85 -15.17 22.08
CA ASP A 41 22.98 -14.99 21.15
C ASP A 41 22.49 -14.55 19.75
N ASP A 42 21.34 -15.07 19.31
CA ASP A 42 20.69 -14.68 18.04
C ASP A 42 20.01 -13.29 18.10
N LEU A 43 19.54 -12.86 19.29
CA LEU A 43 18.98 -11.53 19.54
C LEU A 43 20.07 -10.44 19.53
N ILE A 44 21.20 -10.74 20.16
CA ILE A 44 22.37 -9.85 20.24
C ILE A 44 23.03 -9.68 18.85
N CYS A 45 23.06 -10.73 18.02
CA CYS A 45 23.66 -10.68 16.67
C CYS A 45 22.92 -9.80 15.65
N ARG A 46 21.67 -9.35 15.92
CA ARG A 46 20.88 -8.51 15.00
C ARG A 46 20.98 -6.99 15.27
N ARG A 47 21.70 -6.54 16.31
CA ARG A 47 21.92 -5.11 16.60
C ARG A 47 23.41 -4.73 16.56
N PRO A 48 23.76 -3.51 16.11
CA PRO A 48 25.16 -3.07 16.08
C PRO A 48 25.76 -3.04 17.49
N ALA A 49 27.06 -3.33 17.57
CA ALA A 49 27.87 -3.72 18.73
C ALA A 49 28.00 -2.72 19.92
N ALA A 50 27.07 -1.76 20.08
CA ALA A 50 27.14 -0.73 21.11
C ALA A 50 26.44 -1.09 22.44
N CYS A 51 25.62 -2.14 22.48
CA CYS A 51 25.02 -2.63 23.72
C CYS A 51 26.04 -3.50 24.46
N ARG A 52 26.88 -2.89 25.31
CA ARG A 52 27.58 -3.66 26.34
C ARG A 52 26.53 -4.21 27.29
N ILE A 53 26.44 -5.53 27.41
CA ILE A 53 25.83 -6.19 28.57
C ILE A 53 26.66 -5.70 29.76
N ALA A 54 26.18 -4.65 30.44
CA ALA A 54 26.79 -4.18 31.65
C ALA A 54 26.53 -5.24 32.73
N ASP A 55 27.62 -5.91 33.10
CA ASP A 55 27.84 -6.70 34.31
C ASP A 55 27.04 -8.01 34.44
N ALA A 56 27.78 -9.09 34.14
CA ALA A 56 27.66 -10.47 34.63
C ALA A 56 26.24 -11.01 34.93
N TRP A 57 25.84 -12.00 34.14
CA TRP A 57 24.79 -12.96 34.49
C TRP A 57 24.98 -13.46 35.94
N PRO A 58 24.02 -13.27 36.85
CA PRO A 58 24.15 -13.79 38.20
C PRO A 58 24.31 -15.31 38.12
N ALA A 59 25.42 -15.84 38.63
CA ALA A 59 25.56 -17.27 38.79
C ALA A 59 24.45 -17.74 39.73
N HIS A 60 23.62 -18.70 39.28
CA HIS A 60 22.58 -19.31 40.11
C HIS A 60 23.01 -20.72 40.54
N PRO A 61 23.97 -20.87 41.48
CA PRO A 61 24.30 -22.17 42.05
C PRO A 61 23.12 -22.62 42.93
N GLY A 62 22.16 -23.33 42.35
CA GLY A 62 21.11 -24.07 43.07
C GLY A 62 19.68 -23.49 43.03
N ALA A 63 19.24 -22.86 41.93
CA ALA A 63 17.91 -22.25 41.86
C ALA A 63 16.83 -23.19 41.29
N GLN A 64 15.67 -23.24 41.94
CA GLN A 64 14.42 -23.80 41.39
C GLN A 64 14.09 -23.13 40.04
N LEU A 65 13.54 -23.90 39.10
CA LEU A 65 13.17 -23.48 37.73
C LEU A 65 12.50 -22.10 37.68
N GLU A 66 11.59 -21.85 38.63
CA GLU A 66 10.83 -20.60 38.78
C GLU A 66 11.72 -19.37 39.02
N ARG A 67 12.79 -19.48 39.81
CA ARG A 67 13.70 -18.35 40.08
C ARG A 67 14.48 -17.96 38.84
N VAL A 68 15.00 -18.96 38.11
CA VAL A 68 15.70 -18.71 36.85
C VAL A 68 14.76 -18.10 35.80
N ALA A 69 13.50 -18.55 35.75
CA ALA A 69 12.49 -17.97 34.87
C ALA A 69 12.17 -16.50 35.21
N ILE A 70 12.03 -16.17 36.50
CA ILE A 70 11.85 -14.79 36.98
C ILE A 70 13.02 -13.92 36.53
N ASP A 71 14.26 -14.33 36.85
CA ASP A 71 15.46 -13.54 36.52
C ASP A 71 15.60 -13.29 35.01
N ILE A 72 15.26 -14.29 34.19
CA ILE A 72 15.23 -14.17 32.72
C ILE A 72 14.22 -13.12 32.24
N VAL A 73 12.98 -13.21 32.73
CA VAL A 73 11.91 -12.30 32.31
C VAL A 73 12.22 -10.88 32.79
N ASP A 74 12.69 -10.73 34.02
CA ASP A 74 13.09 -9.44 34.57
C ASP A 74 14.18 -8.76 33.75
N MET A 75 15.22 -9.51 33.36
CA MET A 75 16.28 -8.99 32.50
C MET A 75 15.77 -8.58 31.11
N LEU A 76 14.88 -9.39 30.51
CA LEU A 76 14.29 -9.09 29.20
C LEU A 76 13.48 -7.79 29.25
N PHE A 77 12.61 -7.64 30.25
CA PHE A 77 11.79 -6.45 30.41
C PHE A 77 12.63 -5.21 30.73
N GLY A 78 13.64 -5.34 31.60
CA GLY A 78 14.58 -4.25 31.86
C GLY A 78 15.29 -3.77 30.59
N PHE A 79 15.81 -4.71 29.79
CA PHE A 79 16.49 -4.38 28.53
C PHE A 79 15.57 -3.70 27.52
N VAL A 80 14.33 -4.17 27.38
CA VAL A 80 13.37 -3.57 26.44
C VAL A 80 12.95 -2.19 26.95
N ALA A 81 12.57 -2.06 28.22
CA ALA A 81 12.07 -0.81 28.81
C ALA A 81 13.13 0.32 28.83
N ASP A 82 14.42 -0.02 28.89
CA ASP A 82 15.53 0.94 28.86
C ASP A 82 15.91 1.42 27.44
N ASP A 83 15.28 0.92 26.36
CA ASP A 83 15.58 1.37 24.99
C ASP A 83 15.16 2.84 24.81
N PRO A 84 16.08 3.77 24.51
CA PRO A 84 15.78 5.20 24.41
C PRO A 84 14.84 5.56 23.25
N ARG A 85 14.58 4.62 22.34
CA ARG A 85 13.65 4.80 21.22
C ARG A 85 12.19 4.51 21.62
N LEU A 86 11.94 3.97 22.81
CA LEU A 86 10.60 3.73 23.31
C LEU A 86 9.99 4.99 23.93
N PRO A 87 8.74 5.33 23.58
CA PRO A 87 7.97 6.32 24.32
C PRO A 87 7.75 5.88 25.77
N ARG A 88 7.76 6.84 26.70
CA ARG A 88 7.63 6.59 28.15
C ARG A 88 6.42 5.70 28.51
N GLY A 89 5.26 5.96 27.91
CA GLY A 89 4.04 5.19 28.20
C GLY A 89 4.12 3.71 27.76
N VAL A 90 4.99 3.36 26.81
CA VAL A 90 5.23 1.97 26.42
C VAL A 90 6.00 1.23 27.53
N GLY A 91 7.04 1.85 28.09
CA GLY A 91 7.82 1.27 29.18
C GLY A 91 6.96 0.98 30.42
N GLU A 92 6.05 1.90 30.77
CA GLU A 92 5.11 1.72 31.88
C GLU A 92 4.16 0.53 31.64
N ALA A 93 3.63 0.39 30.43
CA ALA A 93 2.77 -0.75 30.06
C ALA A 93 3.53 -2.08 30.07
N LEU A 94 4.80 -2.08 29.66
CA LEU A 94 5.66 -3.26 29.70
C LEU A 94 5.91 -3.72 31.14
N LEU A 95 6.26 -2.82 32.05
CA LEU A 95 6.47 -3.17 33.46
C LEU A 95 5.21 -3.76 34.10
N ALA A 96 4.02 -3.25 33.75
CA ALA A 96 2.74 -3.82 34.19
C ALA A 96 2.50 -5.24 33.65
N ALA A 97 3.06 -5.59 32.49
CA ALA A 97 2.90 -6.89 31.83
C ALA A 97 3.88 -7.97 32.31
N GLN A 98 4.89 -7.61 33.11
CA GLN A 98 5.96 -8.51 33.52
C GLN A 98 5.46 -9.78 34.23
N LEU A 99 4.59 -9.61 35.24
CA LEU A 99 4.02 -10.75 35.97
C LEU A 99 3.12 -11.63 35.11
N PRO A 100 2.16 -11.08 34.31
CA PRO A 100 1.40 -11.88 33.36
C PRO A 100 2.26 -12.62 32.32
N VAL A 101 3.32 -12.01 31.82
CA VAL A 101 4.23 -12.65 30.84
C VAL A 101 5.09 -13.72 31.51
N LEU A 102 5.49 -13.54 32.76
CA LEU A 102 6.12 -14.61 33.54
C LEU A 102 5.17 -15.80 33.70
N GLN A 103 3.90 -15.56 34.02
CA GLN A 103 2.89 -16.64 34.10
C GLN A 103 2.70 -17.36 32.77
N LEU A 104 2.69 -16.61 31.65
CA LEU A 104 2.69 -17.19 30.30
C LEU A 104 3.93 -18.05 30.07
N ALA A 105 5.12 -17.54 30.38
CA ALA A 105 6.38 -18.26 30.18
C ALA A 105 6.48 -19.55 31.00
N MET A 106 5.88 -19.57 32.21
CA MET A 106 5.78 -20.78 33.04
C MET A 106 4.79 -21.81 32.48
N ARG A 107 3.77 -21.37 31.73
CA ARG A 107 2.77 -22.24 31.10
C ARG A 107 3.19 -22.74 29.71
N GLU A 108 3.91 -21.92 28.96
CA GLU A 108 4.38 -22.17 27.60
C GLU A 108 5.92 -22.18 27.61
N PRO A 109 6.57 -23.34 27.84
CA PRO A 109 8.03 -23.40 27.90
C PRO A 109 8.72 -23.05 26.57
N GLU A 110 7.98 -23.11 25.46
CA GLU A 110 8.38 -22.58 24.14
C GLU A 110 8.71 -21.09 24.21
N PHE A 111 8.13 -20.33 25.16
CA PHE A 111 8.55 -18.97 25.43
C PHE A 111 10.05 -18.88 25.62
N PHE A 112 10.69 -19.82 26.34
CA PHE A 112 12.14 -19.75 26.57
C PHE A 112 12.97 -20.28 25.41
N ALA A 113 12.47 -21.32 24.74
CA ALA A 113 13.20 -22.08 23.73
C ALA A 113 13.09 -21.50 22.32
N ASP A 114 11.98 -20.82 21.99
CA ASP A 114 11.73 -20.25 20.68
C ASP A 114 11.85 -18.71 20.74
N TRP A 115 12.76 -18.16 19.95
CA TRP A 115 12.88 -16.71 19.81
C TRP A 115 11.70 -16.10 19.03
N ARG A 116 10.98 -16.92 18.24
CA ARG A 116 9.80 -16.53 17.46
C ARG A 116 8.50 -16.59 18.27
N HIS A 117 8.59 -16.86 19.57
CA HIS A 117 7.42 -16.82 20.43
C HIS A 117 6.72 -15.44 20.31
N PRO A 118 5.40 -15.36 20.07
CA PRO A 118 4.74 -14.09 19.74
C PRO A 118 4.90 -13.00 20.81
N ALA A 119 4.89 -13.37 22.09
CA ALA A 119 5.15 -12.42 23.17
C ALA A 119 6.57 -11.83 23.07
N ARG A 120 7.59 -12.63 22.71
CA ARG A 120 8.96 -12.15 22.51
C ARG A 120 9.08 -11.27 21.27
N LEU A 121 8.42 -11.65 20.17
CA LEU A 121 8.40 -10.84 18.95
C LEU A 121 7.82 -9.45 19.22
N LEU A 122 6.70 -9.37 19.95
CA LEU A 122 6.11 -8.09 20.35
C LEU A 122 7.10 -7.24 21.16
N LEU A 123 7.74 -7.82 22.19
CA LEU A 123 8.70 -7.12 23.04
C LEU A 123 9.90 -6.62 22.24
N ASN A 124 10.45 -7.46 21.35
CA ASN A 124 11.61 -7.13 20.53
C ASN A 124 11.30 -6.07 19.47
N ASP A 125 10.10 -6.09 18.89
CA ASP A 125 9.67 -5.18 17.84
C ASP A 125 9.08 -3.86 18.37
N ALA A 126 8.75 -3.76 19.66
CA ALA A 126 8.16 -2.54 20.23
C ALA A 126 9.00 -1.28 19.93
N ALA A 127 10.31 -1.34 20.19
CA ALA A 127 11.21 -0.20 19.95
C ALA A 127 11.44 0.08 18.45
N PRO A 128 11.73 -0.92 17.59
CA PRO A 128 11.76 -0.73 16.14
C PRO A 128 10.46 -0.15 15.56
N LEU A 129 9.29 -0.61 16.01
CA LEU A 129 7.99 -0.12 15.52
C LEU A 129 7.73 1.31 15.97
N ALA A 130 8.02 1.64 17.22
CA ALA A 130 7.93 3.02 17.71
C ALA A 130 8.84 3.97 16.92
N ALA A 131 10.10 3.56 16.69
CA ALA A 131 11.05 4.35 15.91
C ALA A 131 10.60 4.51 14.45
N ALA A 132 10.05 3.46 13.84
CA ALA A 132 9.54 3.50 12.48
C ALA A 132 8.30 4.39 12.36
N HIS A 133 7.38 4.33 13.33
CA HIS A 133 6.21 5.20 13.40
C HIS A 133 6.63 6.68 13.54
N ALA A 134 7.56 6.97 14.46
CA ALA A 134 8.10 8.32 14.63
C ALA A 134 8.83 8.83 13.37
N ALA A 135 9.60 7.97 12.70
CA ALA A 135 10.28 8.32 11.44
C ALA A 135 9.31 8.67 10.29
N ARG A 136 8.08 8.14 10.35
CA ARG A 136 6.97 8.49 9.42
C ARG A 136 6.17 9.71 9.88
N GLY A 137 6.60 10.39 10.94
CA GLY A 137 5.91 11.56 11.48
C GLY A 137 4.70 11.24 12.36
N GLY A 138 4.56 9.98 12.80
CA GLY A 138 3.55 9.58 13.77
C GLY A 138 3.81 10.16 15.17
N ASP A 139 2.73 10.31 15.94
CA ASP A 139 2.80 10.85 17.30
C ASP A 139 3.23 9.79 18.31
N ALA A 140 4.28 10.09 19.08
CA ALA A 140 4.81 9.20 20.10
C ALA A 140 3.80 8.91 21.23
N ALA A 141 2.94 9.88 21.56
CA ALA A 141 1.89 9.67 22.57
C ALA A 141 0.80 8.74 22.04
N ALA A 142 0.32 8.96 20.80
CA ALA A 142 -0.63 8.07 20.13
C ALA A 142 -0.12 6.61 20.04
N PHE A 143 1.17 6.41 19.75
CA PHE A 143 1.78 5.08 19.76
C PHE A 143 1.78 4.45 21.15
N ALA A 144 2.19 5.20 22.18
CA ALA A 144 2.21 4.70 23.56
C ALA A 144 0.80 4.28 24.02
N ASP A 145 -0.19 5.09 23.69
CA ASP A 145 -1.60 4.85 23.95
C ASP A 145 -2.14 3.59 23.24
N ALA A 146 -1.82 3.44 21.95
CA ALA A 146 -2.22 2.26 21.18
C ALA A 146 -1.57 0.98 21.73
N PHE A 147 -0.29 1.06 22.10
CA PHE A 147 0.44 -0.03 22.72
C PHE A 147 -0.17 -0.43 24.07
N ALA A 148 -0.36 0.53 24.98
CA ALA A 148 -0.88 0.28 26.32
C ALA A 148 -2.29 -0.34 26.28
N ARG A 149 -3.19 0.19 25.42
CA ARG A 149 -4.53 -0.38 25.23
C ARG A 149 -4.49 -1.79 24.67
N GLY A 150 -3.69 -2.02 23.63
CA GLY A 150 -3.59 -3.33 23.01
C GLY A 150 -2.99 -4.39 23.94
N LEU A 151 -1.97 -4.02 24.70
CA LEU A 151 -1.38 -4.90 25.70
C LEU A 151 -2.37 -5.19 26.84
N SER A 152 -3.05 -4.17 27.38
CA SER A 152 -4.11 -4.39 28.38
C SER A 152 -5.17 -5.36 27.88
N ALA A 153 -5.62 -5.24 26.63
CA ALA A 153 -6.63 -6.14 26.06
C ALA A 153 -6.14 -7.59 25.94
N VAL A 154 -4.83 -7.81 25.74
CA VAL A 154 -4.24 -9.16 25.78
C VAL A 154 -4.21 -9.69 27.21
N LEU A 155 -3.89 -8.82 28.18
CA LEU A 155 -3.72 -9.19 29.59
C LEU A 155 -5.04 -9.35 30.35
N ASP A 156 -6.12 -8.72 29.88
CA ASP A 156 -7.47 -8.85 30.47
C ASP A 156 -8.09 -10.25 30.24
N ASP A 157 -7.50 -11.07 29.36
CA ASP A 157 -7.85 -12.48 29.25
C ASP A 157 -7.39 -13.24 30.51
N LEU A 158 -8.24 -14.12 31.05
CA LEU A 158 -7.93 -14.98 32.20
C LEU A 158 -6.72 -15.89 31.94
N ALA A 159 -6.36 -16.11 30.67
CA ALA A 159 -5.24 -16.90 30.23
C ALA A 159 -4.59 -16.32 28.97
N PRO A 160 -3.82 -15.22 29.07
CA PRO A 160 -3.07 -14.70 27.93
C PRO A 160 -2.18 -15.82 27.38
N ASN A 161 -2.15 -15.95 26.06
CA ASN A 161 -1.42 -17.01 25.34
C ASN A 161 -0.70 -16.41 24.13
N GLY A 162 0.22 -17.17 23.53
CA GLY A 162 0.96 -16.72 22.35
C GLY A 162 0.09 -16.17 21.21
N ALA A 163 -1.11 -16.72 20.97
CA ALA A 163 -1.98 -16.26 19.89
C ALA A 163 -2.54 -14.85 20.13
N ALA A 164 -2.90 -14.50 21.37
CA ALA A 164 -3.37 -13.16 21.71
C ALA A 164 -2.25 -12.12 21.49
N PHE A 165 -1.01 -12.45 21.88
CA PHE A 165 0.17 -11.63 21.61
C PHE A 165 0.44 -11.48 20.10
N ALA A 166 0.26 -12.54 19.30
CA ALA A 166 0.42 -12.48 17.84
C ALA A 166 -0.59 -11.51 17.20
N ILE A 167 -1.87 -11.59 17.60
CA ILE A 167 -2.91 -10.68 17.08
C ILE A 167 -2.60 -9.24 17.44
N PHE A 168 -2.17 -8.98 18.67
CA PHE A 168 -1.77 -7.63 19.07
C PHE A 168 -0.54 -7.13 18.32
N HIS A 169 0.48 -7.97 18.14
CA HIS A 169 1.69 -7.62 17.39
C HIS A 169 1.35 -7.20 15.96
N GLU A 170 0.50 -7.94 15.25
CA GLU A 170 0.06 -7.56 13.90
C GLU A 170 -0.70 -6.23 13.89
N ARG A 171 -1.66 -6.03 14.81
CA ARG A 171 -2.39 -4.76 14.93
C ARG A 171 -1.46 -3.57 15.20
N LEU A 172 -0.45 -3.76 16.04
CA LEU A 172 0.54 -2.73 16.35
C LEU A 172 1.41 -2.41 15.12
N ARG A 173 1.78 -3.42 14.33
CA ARG A 173 2.53 -3.25 13.07
C ARG A 173 1.71 -2.46 12.05
N GLU A 174 0.43 -2.80 11.90
CA GLU A 174 -0.51 -2.06 11.05
C GLU A 174 -0.64 -0.61 11.51
N PHE A 175 -0.87 -0.37 12.80
CA PHE A 175 -0.96 0.96 13.39
C PHE A 175 0.33 1.78 13.16
N ALA A 176 1.49 1.18 13.39
CA ALA A 176 2.78 1.83 13.16
C ALA A 176 2.96 2.24 11.69
N GLY A 177 2.32 1.51 10.76
CA GLY A 177 2.31 1.79 9.32
C GLY A 177 1.17 2.70 8.84
N SER A 178 0.05 2.81 9.57
CA SER A 178 -1.15 3.52 9.11
C SER A 178 -1.07 5.04 9.28
N ASP A 179 -0.37 5.53 10.30
CA ASP A 179 -0.15 6.98 10.51
C ASP A 179 1.01 7.54 9.67
N ALA A 180 1.24 6.93 8.50
CA ALA A 180 2.24 7.38 7.55
C ALA A 180 1.84 8.73 6.97
N ARG A 181 2.32 9.82 7.58
CA ARG A 181 2.50 11.05 6.82
C ARG A 181 3.48 10.71 5.70
N PRO A 182 3.16 10.98 4.42
CA PRO A 182 4.05 10.64 3.33
C PRO A 182 5.43 11.21 3.63
N THR A 183 6.44 10.35 3.71
CA THR A 183 7.78 10.83 4.01
C THR A 183 8.20 11.76 2.87
N PRO A 184 9.01 12.80 3.14
CA PRO A 184 9.58 13.63 2.08
C PRO A 184 10.30 12.81 0.99
N ALA A 185 10.81 11.63 1.35
CA ALA A 185 11.48 10.70 0.43
C ALA A 185 10.51 10.05 -0.58
N ASP A 186 9.28 9.72 -0.17
CA ASP A 186 8.26 9.11 -1.04
C ASP A 186 7.48 10.15 -1.86
N ALA A 187 7.55 11.42 -1.47
CA ALA A 187 6.85 12.51 -2.16
C ALA A 187 7.34 12.73 -3.59
N ARG A 188 8.66 12.64 -3.83
CA ARG A 188 9.24 12.88 -5.16
C ARG A 188 8.91 11.78 -6.18
N PRO A 189 9.12 10.48 -5.89
CA PRO A 189 8.74 9.40 -6.81
C PRO A 189 7.25 9.43 -7.16
N ARG A 190 6.40 9.78 -6.19
CA ARG A 190 4.95 9.89 -6.39
C ARG A 190 4.56 11.07 -7.28
N ALA A 191 5.16 12.23 -7.06
CA ALA A 191 4.99 13.38 -7.95
C ALA A 191 5.44 13.05 -9.38
N GLU A 192 6.54 12.32 -9.54
CA GLU A 192 7.03 11.86 -10.85
C GLU A 192 6.09 10.86 -11.51
N ALA A 193 5.49 9.94 -10.75
CA ALA A 193 4.49 9.01 -11.27
C ALA A 193 3.23 9.75 -11.76
N ALA A 194 2.71 10.69 -10.96
CA ALA A 194 1.56 11.51 -11.32
C ALA A 194 1.83 12.38 -12.55
N ALA A 195 2.99 13.05 -12.59
CA ALA A 195 3.41 13.83 -13.75
C ALA A 195 3.55 12.95 -15.00
N ARG A 196 4.15 11.76 -14.88
CA ARG A 196 4.32 10.82 -16.01
C ARG A 196 2.98 10.35 -16.58
N ALA A 197 2.02 10.02 -15.71
CA ALA A 197 0.67 9.62 -16.13
C ALA A 197 -0.02 10.75 -16.93
N PHE A 198 0.14 11.99 -16.49
CA PHE A 198 -0.38 13.15 -17.22
C PHE A 198 0.35 13.37 -18.55
N LEU A 199 1.69 13.34 -18.55
CA LEU A 199 2.54 13.58 -19.72
C LEU A 199 2.43 12.50 -20.82
N ALA A 200 1.91 11.31 -20.48
CA ALA A 200 1.63 10.24 -21.44
C ALA A 200 0.48 10.57 -22.41
N ARG A 201 -0.33 11.60 -22.10
CA ARG A 201 -1.45 12.05 -22.94
C ARG A 201 -0.99 12.98 -24.08
N PRO A 202 -1.79 13.12 -25.16
CA PRO A 202 -1.54 14.14 -26.17
C PRO A 202 -1.80 15.53 -25.57
N LEU A 203 -0.73 16.29 -25.36
CA LEU A 203 -0.75 17.60 -24.72
C LEU A 203 0.02 18.62 -25.57
N PRO A 204 -0.43 19.88 -25.64
CA PRO A 204 0.35 20.98 -26.21
C PRO A 204 1.72 21.11 -25.53
N GLN A 205 2.75 21.46 -26.30
CA GLN A 205 4.15 21.48 -25.84
C GLN A 205 4.34 22.38 -24.60
N ILE A 206 3.68 23.54 -24.56
CA ILE A 206 3.73 24.46 -23.42
C ILE A 206 3.29 23.81 -22.09
N ALA A 207 2.25 22.98 -22.12
CA ALA A 207 1.78 22.26 -20.92
C ALA A 207 2.75 21.14 -20.54
N ARG A 208 3.28 20.43 -21.53
CA ARG A 208 4.27 19.36 -21.35
C ARG A 208 5.52 19.89 -20.65
N ASP A 209 6.09 20.98 -21.15
CA ASP A 209 7.31 21.58 -20.60
C ASP A 209 7.08 22.13 -19.20
N PHE A 210 5.93 22.77 -18.96
CA PHE A 210 5.58 23.30 -17.65
C PHE A 210 5.44 22.20 -16.59
N VAL A 211 4.77 21.09 -16.92
CA VAL A 211 4.56 19.99 -15.98
C VAL A 211 5.86 19.23 -15.72
N ALA A 212 6.62 18.91 -16.77
CA ALA A 212 7.90 18.23 -16.64
C ALA A 212 8.96 19.07 -15.92
N GLY A 213 8.89 20.40 -16.07
CA GLY A 213 9.86 21.32 -15.50
C GLY A 213 9.53 21.77 -14.08
N ARG A 214 8.39 22.43 -13.87
CA ARG A 214 8.10 23.18 -12.63
C ARG A 214 6.96 22.57 -11.81
N TRP A 215 5.93 22.04 -12.47
CA TRP A 215 4.77 21.52 -11.71
C TRP A 215 5.07 20.23 -10.96
N ILE A 216 6.05 19.44 -11.41
CA ILE A 216 6.52 18.27 -10.68
C ILE A 216 7.08 18.62 -9.30
N ASP A 217 7.72 19.79 -9.16
CA ASP A 217 8.21 20.29 -7.87
C ASP A 217 7.06 20.74 -6.97
N VAL A 218 6.00 21.30 -7.55
CA VAL A 218 4.77 21.66 -6.83
C VAL A 218 4.10 20.41 -6.29
N LEU A 219 3.93 19.38 -7.14
CA LEU A 219 3.40 18.09 -6.72
C LEU A 219 4.27 17.46 -5.64
N ALA A 220 5.60 17.46 -5.77
CA ALA A 220 6.49 16.92 -4.76
C ALA A 220 6.37 17.68 -3.42
N ARG A 221 6.22 19.01 -3.46
CA ARG A 221 6.03 19.83 -2.27
C ARG A 221 4.71 19.56 -1.57
N VAL A 222 3.60 19.52 -2.33
CA VAL A 222 2.27 19.20 -1.79
C VAL A 222 2.24 17.77 -1.25
N GLY A 223 2.83 16.84 -1.99
CA GLY A 223 2.95 15.44 -1.60
C GLY A 223 3.77 15.25 -0.32
N ALA A 224 4.79 16.06 -0.06
CA ALA A 224 5.54 15.96 1.20
C ALA A 224 4.72 16.37 2.43
N ALA A 225 3.68 17.18 2.25
CA ALA A 225 2.82 17.67 3.33
C ALA A 225 1.50 16.91 3.45
N HIS A 226 1.03 16.30 2.36
CA HIS A 226 -0.31 15.76 2.24
C HIS A 226 -0.35 14.42 1.46
N ASP A 227 -1.32 13.58 1.83
CA ASP A 227 -1.62 12.32 1.15
C ASP A 227 -2.41 12.51 -0.17
N ASP A 228 -2.71 11.41 -0.85
CA ASP A 228 -3.37 11.42 -2.15
C ASP A 228 -4.89 11.72 -2.07
N ALA A 229 -5.51 11.48 -0.93
CA ALA A 229 -6.92 11.79 -0.71
C ALA A 229 -7.13 13.27 -0.33
N SER A 230 -6.05 13.97 0.03
CA SER A 230 -6.12 15.35 0.50
C SER A 230 -6.67 16.31 -0.53
N PRO A 231 -7.49 17.31 -0.12
CA PRO A 231 -7.95 18.36 -1.02
C PRO A 231 -6.82 19.12 -1.71
N GLN A 232 -5.67 19.27 -1.04
CA GLN A 232 -4.51 19.99 -1.57
C GLN A 232 -3.84 19.23 -2.72
N TRP A 233 -3.66 17.91 -2.57
CA TRP A 233 -3.14 17.07 -3.64
C TRP A 233 -4.10 17.04 -4.84
N GLN A 234 -5.39 16.88 -4.58
CA GLN A 234 -6.42 16.88 -5.62
C GLN A 234 -6.50 18.24 -6.35
N ASP A 235 -6.37 19.38 -5.66
CA ASP A 235 -6.32 20.70 -6.29
C ASP A 235 -5.08 20.87 -7.18
N ALA A 236 -3.92 20.35 -6.77
CA ALA A 236 -2.69 20.37 -7.57
C ALA A 236 -2.78 19.54 -8.84
N LEU A 237 -3.47 18.38 -8.79
CA LEU A 237 -3.78 17.57 -9.97
C LEU A 237 -4.86 18.24 -10.85
N ALA A 238 -5.90 18.81 -10.26
CA ALA A 238 -6.94 19.51 -10.98
C ALA A 238 -6.40 20.73 -11.75
N ALA A 239 -5.37 21.40 -11.23
CA ALA A 239 -4.73 22.53 -11.90
C ALA A 239 -4.08 22.14 -13.24
N ILE A 240 -3.42 20.97 -13.32
CA ILE A 240 -2.84 20.50 -14.59
C ILE A 240 -3.89 19.99 -15.56
N GLU A 241 -4.97 19.36 -15.08
CA GLU A 241 -6.11 18.99 -15.92
C GLU A 241 -6.79 20.23 -16.52
N GLU A 242 -7.01 21.25 -15.71
CA GLU A 242 -7.60 22.52 -16.15
C GLU A 242 -6.67 23.26 -17.11
N LEU A 243 -5.35 23.22 -16.88
CA LEU A 243 -4.35 23.75 -17.81
C LEU A 243 -4.42 23.04 -19.17
N ALA A 244 -4.43 21.71 -19.19
CA ALA A 244 -4.58 20.93 -20.41
C ALA A 244 -5.88 21.26 -21.13
N TRP A 245 -7.00 21.33 -20.40
CA TRP A 245 -8.28 21.72 -20.99
C TRP A 245 -8.20 23.13 -21.56
N SER A 246 -7.59 24.11 -20.87
CA SER A 246 -7.51 25.49 -21.32
C SER A 246 -6.76 25.67 -22.65
N LEU A 247 -5.83 24.77 -22.95
CA LEU A 247 -4.98 24.78 -24.14
C LEU A 247 -5.49 23.86 -25.27
N ALA A 248 -6.48 23.01 -24.98
CA ALA A 248 -7.13 22.21 -26.01
C ALA A 248 -7.97 23.08 -26.97
N PRO A 249 -8.08 22.71 -28.26
CA PRO A 249 -8.96 23.39 -29.22
C PRO A 249 -10.38 23.57 -28.68
N LYS A 250 -10.97 24.75 -28.90
CA LYS A 250 -12.33 25.08 -28.44
C LYS A 250 -13.32 25.02 -29.60
N HIS A 251 -14.37 24.21 -29.46
CA HIS A 251 -15.41 24.02 -30.46
C HIS A 251 -16.64 24.83 -30.10
N GLY A 252 -16.97 25.80 -30.95
CA GLY A 252 -18.11 26.70 -30.73
C GLY A 252 -17.87 27.78 -29.68
N GLU A 253 -18.90 28.58 -29.45
CA GLU A 253 -18.85 29.79 -28.63
C GLU A 253 -18.98 29.49 -27.13
N ALA A 254 -19.79 28.51 -26.75
CA ALA A 254 -20.00 28.11 -25.36
C ALA A 254 -18.72 27.64 -24.66
N GLU A 255 -17.86 26.89 -25.35
CA GLU A 255 -16.56 26.47 -24.80
C GLU A 255 -15.59 27.65 -24.61
N ARG A 256 -15.67 28.68 -25.45
CA ARG A 256 -14.85 29.89 -25.33
C ARG A 256 -15.29 30.76 -24.17
N PHE A 257 -16.59 30.94 -23.98
CA PHE A 257 -17.11 31.60 -22.79
C PHE A 257 -16.70 30.86 -21.52
N ARG A 258 -16.78 29.52 -21.53
CA ARG A 258 -16.28 28.70 -20.42
C ARG A 258 -14.77 28.90 -20.20
N LEU A 259 -13.97 29.00 -21.27
CA LEU A 259 -12.54 29.27 -21.18
C LEU A 259 -12.27 30.61 -20.50
N ILE A 260 -12.91 31.69 -20.95
CA ILE A 260 -12.77 33.04 -20.38
C ILE A 260 -13.12 33.03 -18.89
N ALA A 261 -14.19 32.35 -18.49
CA ALA A 261 -14.60 32.25 -17.09
C ALA A 261 -13.63 31.42 -16.22
N ARG A 262 -12.99 30.40 -16.80
CA ARG A 262 -12.09 29.49 -16.06
C ARG A 262 -10.62 29.93 -16.04
N MET A 263 -10.22 30.87 -16.89
CA MET A 263 -8.86 31.41 -16.94
C MET A 263 -8.44 32.08 -15.62
N PRO A 264 -9.17 33.04 -15.03
CA PRO A 264 -8.75 33.68 -13.78
C PRO A 264 -8.50 32.72 -12.62
N PRO A 265 -9.40 31.76 -12.29
CA PRO A 265 -9.14 30.81 -11.21
C PRO A 265 -8.00 29.84 -11.54
N LEU A 266 -7.83 29.43 -12.80
CA LEU A 266 -6.69 28.62 -13.22
C LEU A 266 -5.37 29.35 -12.97
N LEU A 267 -5.24 30.60 -13.43
CA LEU A 267 -4.04 31.40 -13.24
C LEU A 267 -3.72 31.59 -11.75
N ALA A 268 -4.73 31.85 -10.92
CA ALA A 268 -4.56 31.97 -9.48
C ALA A 268 -4.04 30.67 -8.83
N ARG A 269 -4.54 29.50 -9.26
CA ARG A 269 -4.02 28.20 -8.79
C ARG A 269 -2.58 27.96 -9.24
N LEU A 270 -2.25 28.28 -10.48
CA LEU A 270 -0.89 28.12 -11.01
C LEU A 270 0.10 29.03 -10.26
N HIS A 271 -0.24 30.30 -10.05
CA HIS A 271 0.57 31.22 -9.25
C HIS A 271 0.81 30.69 -7.84
N ARG A 272 -0.27 30.28 -7.14
CA ARG A 272 -0.15 29.70 -5.80
C ARG A 272 0.77 28.48 -5.77
N GLY A 273 0.65 27.58 -6.76
CA GLY A 273 1.54 26.43 -6.89
C GLY A 273 3.01 26.83 -7.05
N LEU A 274 3.29 27.82 -7.89
CA LEU A 274 4.65 28.33 -8.11
C LEU A 274 5.21 29.10 -6.90
N ASP A 275 4.35 29.76 -6.13
CA ASP A 275 4.72 30.39 -4.86
C ASP A 275 5.15 29.34 -3.82
N LEU A 276 4.47 28.18 -3.77
CA LEU A 276 4.81 27.09 -2.84
C LEU A 276 6.23 26.54 -3.03
N ILE A 277 6.77 26.61 -4.25
CA ILE A 277 8.14 26.20 -4.57
C ILE A 277 9.14 27.37 -4.56
N GLY A 278 8.68 28.58 -4.22
CA GLY A 278 9.52 29.77 -4.12
C GLY A 278 10.02 30.30 -5.47
N LEU A 279 9.30 30.05 -6.56
CA LEU A 279 9.73 30.48 -7.88
C LEU A 279 9.54 31.99 -8.06
N SER A 280 10.55 32.75 -8.51
CA SER A 280 10.39 34.20 -8.68
C SER A 280 9.43 34.59 -9.81
N ASP A 281 8.94 35.84 -9.78
CA ASP A 281 8.06 36.38 -10.81
C ASP A 281 8.76 36.49 -12.18
N GLU A 282 10.06 36.81 -12.19
CA GLU A 282 10.89 36.82 -13.40
C GLU A 282 11.00 35.43 -14.02
N ALA A 283 11.13 34.40 -13.19
CA ALA A 283 11.32 33.03 -13.64
C ALA A 283 10.02 32.38 -14.15
N ARG A 284 8.84 32.85 -13.71
CA ARG A 284 7.52 32.38 -14.18
C ARG A 284 6.97 33.18 -15.36
N ARG A 285 7.42 34.42 -15.58
CA ARG A 285 6.98 35.32 -16.65
C ARG A 285 6.94 34.68 -18.05
N PRO A 286 8.00 34.02 -18.54
CA PRO A 286 8.01 33.47 -19.90
C PRO A 286 6.88 32.47 -20.15
N PHE A 287 6.57 31.64 -19.15
CA PHE A 287 5.47 30.68 -19.22
C PHE A 287 4.11 31.37 -19.33
N PHE A 288 3.83 32.36 -18.47
CA PHE A 288 2.54 33.07 -18.50
C PHE A 288 2.36 33.93 -19.76
N THR A 289 3.44 34.49 -20.32
CA THR A 289 3.40 35.17 -21.62
C THR A 289 3.02 34.21 -22.74
N ALA A 290 3.70 33.06 -22.83
CA ALA A 290 3.39 32.05 -23.84
C ALA A 290 1.97 31.47 -23.66
N LEU A 291 1.50 31.33 -22.42
CA LEU A 291 0.15 30.89 -22.11
C LEU A 291 -0.91 31.90 -22.60
N ALA A 292 -0.69 33.19 -22.35
CA ALA A 292 -1.58 34.25 -22.82
C ALA A 292 -1.65 34.31 -24.36
N GLU A 293 -0.51 34.16 -25.03
CA GLU A 293 -0.44 34.07 -26.50
C GLU A 293 -1.25 32.89 -27.03
N ALA A 294 -1.08 31.70 -26.44
CA ALA A 294 -1.82 30.49 -26.81
C ALA A 294 -3.35 30.66 -26.60
N HIS A 295 -3.78 31.19 -25.46
CA HIS A 295 -5.20 31.47 -25.20
C HIS A 295 -5.77 32.50 -26.19
N SER A 296 -5.01 33.56 -26.51
CA SER A 296 -5.43 34.56 -27.51
C SER A 296 -5.61 33.96 -28.90
N ALA A 297 -4.77 32.99 -29.28
CA ALA A 297 -4.83 32.32 -30.57
C ALA A 297 -6.07 31.41 -30.64
N LEU A 298 -6.37 30.67 -29.56
CA LEU A 298 -7.56 29.82 -29.46
C LEU A 298 -8.86 30.62 -29.55
N LEU A 299 -8.92 31.78 -28.88
CA LEU A 299 -10.09 32.66 -28.93
C LEU A 299 -10.29 33.29 -30.32
N ARG A 300 -9.20 33.60 -31.04
CA ARG A 300 -9.23 34.14 -32.41
C ARG A 300 -9.57 33.10 -33.47
N ALA A 301 -8.99 31.90 -33.38
CA ALA A 301 -9.13 30.84 -34.38
C ALA A 301 -10.59 30.43 -34.60
N GLY A 302 -11.39 30.52 -33.55
CA GLY A 302 -12.80 30.23 -33.61
C GLY A 302 -13.70 31.36 -34.16
N GLY A 303 -13.15 32.56 -34.39
CA GLY A 303 -13.88 33.71 -34.92
C GLY A 303 -14.05 33.72 -36.43
N ARG A 304 -13.50 32.73 -37.16
CA ARG A 304 -13.76 32.56 -38.59
C ARG A 304 -15.09 31.82 -38.75
N PRO A 305 -16.15 32.46 -39.28
CA PRO A 305 -17.27 31.68 -39.79
C PRO A 305 -16.69 30.83 -40.92
N GLU A 306 -16.81 29.52 -40.82
CA GLU A 306 -16.77 28.69 -42.00
C GLU A 306 -17.78 29.29 -42.99
N PRO A 307 -17.38 29.67 -44.21
CA PRO A 307 -18.33 30.22 -45.16
C PRO A 307 -19.38 29.13 -45.37
N ALA A 308 -20.59 29.39 -44.87
CA ALA A 308 -21.74 28.55 -45.15
C ALA A 308 -21.82 28.43 -46.68
N ALA A 309 -21.50 27.25 -47.19
CA ALA A 309 -21.76 26.89 -48.56
C ALA A 309 -23.28 26.93 -48.71
N PHE A 310 -23.82 28.08 -49.12
CA PHE A 310 -25.19 28.15 -49.59
C PHE A 310 -25.28 27.23 -50.80
N PRO A 311 -26.13 26.19 -50.79
CA PRO A 311 -26.45 25.47 -52.01
C PRO A 311 -27.21 26.44 -52.89
N ASN A 312 -26.58 26.92 -53.96
CA ASN A 312 -27.19 27.80 -54.93
C ASN A 312 -28.26 27.01 -55.72
N PRO A 313 -29.56 27.32 -55.64
CA PRO A 313 -30.58 26.65 -56.42
C PRO A 313 -30.99 27.56 -57.57
N ARG A 314 -30.39 27.35 -58.76
CA ARG A 314 -30.83 27.78 -60.13
C ARG A 314 -29.58 27.71 -61.04
N GLY A 315 -29.30 26.62 -61.74
CA GLY A 315 -29.89 26.14 -63.02
C GLY A 315 -28.73 25.90 -64.02
N PRO A 316 -28.90 25.29 -65.21
CA PRO A 316 -30.10 24.74 -65.85
C PRO A 316 -30.02 23.21 -66.14
N GLN A 317 -31.10 22.47 -65.90
CA GLN A 317 -31.24 21.11 -66.44
C GLN A 317 -31.75 21.19 -67.88
N ALA A 318 -30.96 20.62 -68.79
CA ALA A 318 -31.34 20.33 -70.16
C ALA A 318 -32.38 19.20 -70.17
N ILE A 319 -33.44 19.40 -70.95
CA ILE A 319 -34.47 18.40 -71.25
C ILE A 319 -33.85 17.33 -72.17
N PRO A 320 -33.95 16.02 -71.88
CA PRO A 320 -33.79 15.00 -72.90
C PRO A 320 -35.16 14.62 -73.46
N ALA A 321 -35.31 14.81 -74.77
CA ALA A 321 -36.42 14.29 -75.57
C ALA A 321 -36.33 12.76 -75.68
N ALA A 322 -37.49 12.11 -75.56
CA ALA A 322 -37.67 10.69 -75.87
C ALA A 322 -37.46 10.40 -77.36
N PRO A 323 -37.21 9.13 -77.71
CA PRO A 323 -37.95 8.57 -78.83
C PRO A 323 -38.65 7.25 -78.48
N GLU A 324 -39.82 7.11 -79.10
CA GLU A 324 -40.73 5.99 -79.09
C GLU A 324 -40.28 4.86 -80.04
N ASN A 325 -40.45 3.63 -79.54
CA ASN A 325 -41.06 2.46 -80.18
C ASN A 325 -40.37 1.64 -81.32
N SER A 326 -40.16 0.36 -80.97
CA SER A 326 -40.50 -0.90 -81.67
C SER A 326 -40.07 -1.19 -83.12
N ALA A 327 -39.31 -2.29 -83.29
CA ALA A 327 -39.63 -3.40 -84.19
C ALA A 327 -38.73 -4.64 -83.94
N ASP A 328 -39.38 -5.77 -83.60
CA ASP A 328 -38.95 -7.18 -83.83
C ASP A 328 -39.07 -7.48 -85.37
N PRO A 329 -38.63 -8.61 -86.01
CA PRO A 329 -38.31 -9.92 -85.41
C PRO A 329 -37.20 -10.79 -86.06
N ALA A 330 -37.01 -11.96 -85.42
CA ALA A 330 -36.74 -13.29 -86.00
C ALA A 330 -35.30 -13.82 -86.20
N ARG A 331 -35.05 -14.93 -85.49
CA ARG A 331 -34.76 -16.31 -85.98
C ARG A 331 -33.37 -16.93 -85.73
N ASP A 332 -33.48 -18.20 -85.33
CA ASP A 332 -32.56 -19.34 -85.39
C ASP A 332 -31.28 -19.26 -84.54
N GLY A 333 -30.90 -20.28 -83.76
CA GLY A 333 -31.37 -21.64 -83.61
C GLY A 333 -30.22 -22.48 -83.00
N ARG A 334 -30.55 -23.69 -82.52
CA ARG A 334 -29.65 -24.81 -82.17
C ARG A 334 -28.96 -24.81 -80.78
N THR A 335 -29.60 -25.51 -79.85
CA THR A 335 -29.02 -26.58 -78.98
C THR A 335 -28.59 -27.78 -79.87
N PRO A 336 -27.82 -28.82 -79.43
CA PRO A 336 -27.65 -29.32 -78.05
C PRO A 336 -26.25 -29.92 -77.70
N ALA A 337 -26.23 -30.63 -76.56
CA ALA A 337 -25.32 -31.74 -76.19
C ALA A 337 -23.98 -31.36 -75.55
N ASP A 338 -23.42 -32.11 -74.61
CA ASP A 338 -23.89 -33.09 -73.63
C ASP A 338 -22.68 -33.36 -72.70
N ASP A 339 -22.95 -33.94 -71.54
CA ASP A 339 -22.07 -34.83 -70.78
C ASP A 339 -20.68 -34.38 -70.24
N ALA A 340 -20.68 -34.23 -68.92
CA ALA A 340 -20.00 -35.11 -67.96
C ALA A 340 -18.49 -35.04 -67.67
N THR A 341 -18.25 -35.22 -66.36
CA THR A 341 -17.11 -35.91 -65.73
C THR A 341 -15.91 -35.05 -65.31
N ASP A 342 -15.95 -34.65 -64.04
CA ASP A 342 -15.06 -35.16 -62.99
C ASP A 342 -13.57 -35.37 -63.37
N ARG A 343 -12.67 -34.59 -62.74
CA ARG A 343 -11.63 -35.15 -61.86
C ARG A 343 -10.66 -34.10 -61.31
N GLN A 344 -10.66 -34.06 -59.98
CA GLN A 344 -9.51 -33.95 -59.09
C GLN A 344 -8.20 -34.55 -59.67
N THR A 345 -7.11 -33.78 -59.73
CA THR A 345 -5.76 -34.08 -59.17
C THR A 345 -4.68 -33.17 -59.79
N ALA A 346 -4.12 -32.30 -58.96
CA ALA A 346 -2.67 -32.09 -58.78
C ALA A 346 -2.47 -31.18 -57.57
#